data_AF-B8LE36-F1
#
_entry.id   AF-B8LE36-F1
#
_cell.length_a   1.000
_cell.length_b   1.000
_cell.length_c   1.000
_cell.angle_alpha   90.00
_cell.angle_beta   90.00
_cell.angle_gamma   90.00
#
_symmetry.space_group_name_H-M   'P 1'
#
loop_
_entity.id
_entity.type
_entity.pdbx_description
1 polymer ?
#
loop_
_entity_poly.entity_id
_entity_poly.type
_entity_poly.pdbx_seq_one_letter_code
_entity_poly.pdbx_strand_id
1 'polypeptide(L)'
;MKVVQHLLSIGLLSTAVAFTPATTSRSPTALHSSTEAVVESTANGVNKGDRDILVRCASGQQVERTPVWLMRQAGRYMSAFRQYSDKYPFRERSETPSMAIELSLQCHRAYGMDGIIMFSDILTPLPTLGIEFDVVKGLGPVISTEVRTEADVAKLKDVESVNFDETLPFIREILGSLSKEAEEANTSLIGFVGAPFTLAAYTIEGKSSKHCLSTKKMMMADEDGSSKAVSQFLDKLAVMIGNYACHQIECGAQVIQVFESWAHQLSPRQFEAFAKSAAQKAIRIIKEKYPDVPRDLFCQWRIVVLGTSEGYGM
;
A
#
# COMPACT_ATOMS: atom_id res chain seq x y z
N MET A 1 26.37 66.70 0.14
CA MET A 1 25.99 67.63 -0.95
C MET A 1 24.62 67.23 -1.46
N LYS A 2 23.65 68.14 -1.33
CA LYS A 2 22.30 68.08 -1.92
C LYS A 2 22.38 68.35 -3.43
N VAL A 3 21.35 67.90 -4.17
CA VAL A 3 20.67 68.46 -5.39
C VAL A 3 20.11 67.24 -6.16
N VAL A 4 18.83 66.83 -6.08
CA VAL A 4 17.52 67.39 -6.52
C VAL A 4 17.09 67.01 -7.96
N GLN A 5 16.04 66.17 -8.00
CA GLN A 5 14.84 66.06 -8.88
C GLN A 5 14.85 66.31 -10.40
N HIS A 6 14.29 65.34 -11.15
CA HIS A 6 13.03 65.44 -11.94
C HIS A 6 12.56 63.99 -12.29
N LEU A 7 11.43 63.49 -11.75
CA LEU A 7 10.05 63.56 -12.27
C LEU A 7 9.85 63.06 -13.71
N LEU A 8 9.26 61.88 -13.85
CA LEU A 8 8.08 61.66 -14.72
C LEU A 8 7.33 60.39 -14.30
N SER A 9 6.06 60.61 -14.04
CA SER A 9 5.02 59.74 -13.51
C SER A 9 4.20 59.10 -14.63
N ILE A 10 3.93 57.80 -14.56
CA ILE A 10 2.74 57.19 -15.16
C ILE A 10 2.19 56.19 -14.13
N GLY A 11 1.00 56.49 -13.62
CA GLY A 11 0.26 55.62 -12.72
C GLY A 11 -0.65 54.66 -13.48
N LEU A 12 -0.94 53.52 -12.86
CA LEU A 12 -2.15 52.75 -13.08
C LEU A 12 -2.49 52.03 -11.77
N LEU A 13 -3.66 52.37 -11.24
CA LEU A 13 -4.25 51.80 -10.04
C LEU A 13 -4.55 50.33 -10.24
N SER A 14 -4.22 49.50 -9.26
CA SER A 14 -4.88 48.21 -9.05
C SER A 14 -5.30 48.12 -7.59
N THR A 15 -6.61 48.09 -7.39
CA THR A 15 -7.33 48.06 -6.12
C THR A 15 -7.16 46.72 -5.43
N ALA A 16 -6.69 46.75 -4.18
CA ALA A 16 -6.72 45.60 -3.28
C ALA A 16 -8.18 45.33 -2.84
N VAL A 17 -8.65 44.10 -3.07
CA VAL A 17 -9.96 43.63 -2.57
C VAL A 17 -9.76 43.12 -1.14
N ALA A 18 -10.33 43.84 -0.17
CA ALA A 18 -10.44 43.39 1.21
C ALA A 18 -11.64 42.43 1.34
N PHE A 19 -11.40 41.27 1.95
CA PHE A 19 -12.43 40.25 2.21
C PHE A 19 -13.15 40.58 3.52
N THR A 20 -14.41 41.00 3.45
CA THR A 20 -15.30 41.23 4.60
C THR A 20 -15.99 39.91 5.00
N PRO A 21 -16.11 39.58 6.30
CA PRO A 21 -16.86 38.40 6.73
C PRO A 21 -18.36 38.70 6.72
N ALA A 22 -19.14 37.86 6.03
CA ALA A 22 -20.59 37.95 6.04
C ALA A 22 -21.15 37.53 7.42
N THR A 23 -21.72 38.48 8.15
CA THR A 23 -22.51 38.22 9.35
C THR A 23 -23.94 37.92 8.92
N THR A 24 -24.35 36.65 8.95
CA THR A 24 -25.77 36.28 8.84
C THR A 24 -26.30 35.92 10.22
N SER A 25 -27.16 36.77 10.78
CA SER A 25 -27.93 36.46 11.99
C SER A 25 -28.95 35.36 11.67
N ARG A 26 -28.89 34.24 12.39
CA ARG A 26 -30.00 33.28 12.44
C ARG A 26 -30.64 33.34 13.83
N SER A 27 -31.93 33.64 13.85
CA SER A 27 -32.80 33.60 15.02
C SER A 27 -32.93 32.17 15.56
N PRO A 28 -33.12 31.96 16.88
CA PRO A 28 -33.25 30.63 17.45
C PRO A 28 -34.69 30.12 17.26
N THR A 29 -34.87 29.11 16.40
CA THR A 29 -36.13 28.36 16.34
C THR A 29 -36.08 27.28 17.42
N ALA A 30 -37.05 27.29 18.34
CA ALA A 30 -37.18 26.35 19.44
C ALA A 30 -37.32 24.91 18.94
N LEU A 31 -36.53 23.98 19.49
CA LEU A 31 -36.74 22.55 19.33
C LEU A 31 -37.93 22.12 20.19
N HIS A 32 -39.04 21.76 19.56
CA HIS A 32 -40.05 20.91 20.18
C HIS A 32 -39.54 19.47 20.18
N SER A 33 -39.40 18.93 21.40
CA SER A 33 -39.28 17.51 21.67
C SER A 33 -40.60 16.83 21.32
N SER A 34 -40.55 15.88 20.40
CA SER A 34 -41.59 14.86 20.23
C SER A 34 -40.91 13.51 20.06
N THR A 35 -40.95 12.76 21.15
CA THR A 35 -40.67 11.35 21.29
C THR A 35 -41.50 10.49 20.33
N GLU A 36 -40.94 9.31 20.02
CA GLU A 36 -41.54 8.13 19.38
C GLU A 36 -41.59 8.09 17.84
N ALA A 37 -40.65 7.34 17.28
CA ALA A 37 -40.92 6.43 16.18
C ALA A 37 -40.24 5.09 16.47
N VAL A 38 -41.08 4.06 16.61
CA VAL A 38 -40.77 2.67 16.89
C VAL A 38 -40.34 1.97 15.60
N VAL A 39 -39.13 1.39 15.65
CA VAL A 39 -38.65 0.10 15.09
C VAL A 39 -39.02 -0.26 13.65
N GLU A 40 -37.98 -0.47 12.83
CA GLU A 40 -37.97 -1.61 11.92
C GLU A 40 -36.65 -2.38 12.08
N SER A 41 -36.73 -3.43 12.88
CA SER A 41 -35.73 -4.48 13.01
C SER A 41 -35.77 -5.30 11.72
N THR A 42 -34.82 -5.06 10.81
CA THR A 42 -34.55 -5.97 9.71
C THR A 42 -33.85 -7.20 10.25
N ALA A 43 -34.66 -8.16 10.71
CA ALA A 43 -34.26 -9.54 10.84
C ALA A 43 -34.09 -10.11 9.42
N ASN A 44 -32.85 -10.12 8.92
CA ASN A 44 -32.46 -10.93 7.77
C ASN A 44 -30.94 -11.19 7.80
N GLY A 45 -30.57 -12.44 8.10
CA GLY A 45 -29.30 -13.06 7.68
C GLY A 45 -28.06 -12.80 8.55
N VAL A 46 -27.70 -13.79 9.38
CA VAL A 46 -26.36 -14.02 9.99
C VAL A 46 -25.66 -12.76 10.53
N ASN A 47 -25.70 -12.55 11.85
CA ASN A 47 -24.77 -11.61 12.52
C ASN A 47 -23.33 -12.07 12.29
N LYS A 48 -22.71 -11.60 11.22
CA LYS A 48 -21.26 -11.62 11.03
C LYS A 48 -20.70 -10.61 12.03
N GLY A 49 -20.11 -11.12 13.12
CA GLY A 49 -19.57 -10.30 14.21
C GLY A 49 -18.41 -9.40 13.77
N ASP A 50 -17.74 -8.74 14.73
CA ASP A 50 -16.56 -7.89 14.48
C ASP A 50 -15.49 -8.55 13.57
N ARG A 51 -15.44 -9.89 13.48
CA ARG A 51 -14.44 -10.64 12.68
C ARG A 51 -14.23 -10.13 11.27
N ASP A 52 -15.31 -9.90 10.52
CA ASP A 52 -15.22 -9.53 9.09
C ASP A 52 -15.55 -8.06 8.84
N ILE A 53 -15.63 -7.22 9.88
CA ILE A 53 -15.99 -5.80 9.74
C ILE A 53 -15.03 -5.04 8.82
N LEU A 54 -13.73 -5.37 8.87
CA LEU A 54 -12.73 -4.82 7.98
C LEU A 54 -12.95 -5.26 6.53
N VAL A 55 -13.18 -6.57 6.32
CA VAL A 55 -13.46 -7.14 4.99
C VAL A 55 -14.72 -6.52 4.37
N ARG A 56 -15.82 -6.46 5.14
CA ARG A 56 -17.10 -5.87 4.70
C ARG A 56 -16.95 -4.40 4.34
N CYS A 57 -16.26 -3.62 5.20
CA CYS A 57 -15.99 -2.21 4.93
C CYS A 57 -15.14 -2.03 3.67
N ALA A 58 -14.10 -2.85 3.48
CA ALA A 58 -13.25 -2.80 2.28
C ALA A 58 -14.02 -3.22 1.01
N SER A 59 -15.03 -4.08 1.12
CA SER A 59 -15.97 -4.40 0.04
C SER A 59 -17.01 -3.31 -0.24
N GLY A 60 -17.00 -2.19 0.50
CA GLY A 60 -17.98 -1.11 0.36
C GLY A 60 -19.34 -1.40 0.98
N GLN A 61 -19.45 -2.42 1.84
CA GLN A 61 -20.68 -2.71 2.57
C GLN A 61 -20.87 -1.74 3.73
N GLN A 62 -22.12 -1.46 4.10
CA GLN A 62 -22.42 -0.74 5.32
C GLN A 62 -22.06 -1.61 6.54
N VAL A 63 -21.39 -0.99 7.52
CA VAL A 63 -20.90 -1.65 8.74
C VAL A 63 -21.36 -0.89 9.98
N GLU A 64 -21.35 -1.57 11.12
CA GLU A 64 -21.90 -1.10 12.39
C GLU A 64 -21.06 0.02 13.01
N ARG A 65 -19.76 0.03 12.70
CA ARG A 65 -18.78 1.06 13.06
C ARG A 65 -17.62 1.07 12.07
N THR A 66 -16.83 2.14 12.04
CA THR A 66 -15.62 2.20 11.21
C THR A 66 -14.55 1.25 11.77
N PRO A 67 -14.02 0.30 10.97
CA PRO A 67 -12.89 -0.54 11.38
C PRO A 67 -11.59 0.27 11.43
N VAL A 68 -10.70 -0.08 12.36
CA VAL A 68 -9.41 0.58 12.57
C VAL A 68 -8.30 -0.45 12.69
N TRP A 69 -7.24 -0.22 11.91
CA TRP A 69 -5.93 -0.84 12.07
C TRP A 69 -4.85 0.21 11.80
N LEU A 70 -3.63 -0.03 12.25
CA LEU A 70 -2.53 0.93 12.11
C LEU A 70 -1.44 0.39 11.19
N MET A 71 -1.08 1.15 10.17
CA MET A 71 0.13 0.86 9.40
C MET A 71 1.36 0.88 10.32
N ARG A 72 2.26 -0.08 10.13
CA ARG A 72 3.41 -0.33 11.02
C ARG A 72 3.01 -0.68 12.45
N GLN A 73 1.92 -1.46 12.61
CA GLN A 73 1.47 -1.97 13.90
C GLN A 73 2.59 -2.66 14.69
N ALA A 74 3.38 -3.48 14.00
CA ALA A 74 4.59 -4.10 14.50
C ALA A 74 5.75 -3.11 14.28
N GLY A 75 6.04 -2.29 15.30
CA GLY A 75 6.97 -1.19 15.13
C GLY A 75 7.74 -0.81 16.39
N ARG A 76 8.87 -0.13 16.19
CA ARG A 76 9.80 0.30 17.25
C ARG A 76 9.21 1.25 18.29
N TYR A 77 7.98 1.73 18.12
CA TYR A 77 7.28 2.50 19.15
C TYR A 77 6.94 1.61 20.37
N MET A 78 6.69 0.31 20.16
CA MET A 78 6.41 -0.65 21.24
C MET A 78 7.70 -1.17 21.89
N SER A 79 7.74 -1.21 23.22
CA SER A 79 8.84 -1.85 23.97
C SER A 79 8.95 -3.33 23.65
N ALA A 80 7.82 -4.04 23.52
CA ALA A 80 7.78 -5.46 23.14
C ALA A 80 8.46 -5.72 21.78
N PHE A 81 8.21 -4.89 20.77
CA PHE A 81 8.86 -5.00 19.46
C PHE A 81 10.38 -4.75 19.54
N ARG A 82 10.82 -3.82 20.39
CA ARG A 82 12.25 -3.53 20.61
C ARG A 82 13.02 -4.71 21.20
N GLN A 83 12.37 -5.58 21.99
CA GLN A 83 12.99 -6.81 22.51
C GLN A 83 13.50 -7.74 21.41
N TYR A 84 12.92 -7.66 20.21
CA TYR A 84 13.37 -8.40 19.02
C TYR A 84 14.25 -7.53 18.13
N SER A 85 13.78 -6.33 17.77
CA SER A 85 14.46 -5.50 16.75
C SER A 85 15.81 -4.93 17.17
N ASP A 86 16.12 -4.92 18.47
CA ASP A 86 17.44 -4.56 18.97
C ASP A 86 18.42 -5.73 18.98
N LYS A 87 17.93 -6.98 18.89
CA LYS A 87 18.72 -8.21 18.98
C LYS A 87 18.92 -8.91 17.64
N TYR A 88 17.87 -8.94 16.81
CA TYR A 88 17.83 -9.74 15.59
C TYR A 88 17.74 -8.85 14.34
N PRO A 89 18.49 -9.18 13.27
CA PRO A 89 18.35 -8.60 11.94
C PRO A 89 16.89 -8.60 11.44
N PHE A 90 16.58 -7.75 10.47
CA PHE A 90 15.22 -7.65 9.96
C PHE A 90 14.74 -8.96 9.32
N ARG A 91 15.52 -9.50 8.37
CA ARG A 91 15.15 -10.72 7.64
C ARG A 91 14.93 -11.90 8.58
N GLU A 92 15.80 -12.09 9.58
CA GLU A 92 15.62 -13.13 10.59
C GLU A 92 14.26 -13.02 11.29
N ARG A 93 13.83 -11.80 11.66
CA ARG A 93 12.53 -11.59 12.32
C ARG A 93 11.32 -11.77 11.40
N SER A 94 11.44 -11.46 10.12
CA SER A 94 10.34 -11.58 9.15
C SER A 94 10.25 -12.97 8.52
N GLU A 95 11.35 -13.73 8.50
CA GLU A 95 11.45 -15.04 7.83
C GLU A 95 11.50 -16.20 8.82
N THR A 96 11.61 -15.93 10.14
CA THR A 96 11.40 -16.92 11.20
C THR A 96 9.94 -16.90 11.63
N PRO A 97 9.14 -17.97 11.38
CA PRO A 97 7.71 -17.96 11.64
C PRO A 97 7.33 -17.58 13.06
N SER A 98 7.99 -18.16 14.07
CA SER A 98 7.71 -17.87 15.48
C SER A 98 7.91 -16.40 15.85
N MET A 99 8.91 -15.72 15.27
CA MET A 99 9.15 -14.29 15.50
C MET A 99 8.16 -13.43 14.72
N ALA A 100 7.91 -13.75 13.46
CA ALA A 100 7.00 -12.98 12.60
C ALA A 100 5.56 -13.02 13.13
N ILE A 101 5.10 -14.20 13.57
CA ILE A 101 3.77 -14.37 14.19
C ILE A 101 3.67 -13.52 15.47
N GLU A 102 4.64 -13.64 16.38
CA GLU A 102 4.63 -12.87 17.64
C GLU A 102 4.61 -11.36 17.37
N LEU A 103 5.48 -10.87 16.49
CA LEU A 103 5.54 -9.43 16.16
C LEU A 103 4.24 -8.93 15.51
N SER A 104 3.57 -9.76 14.71
CA SER A 104 2.29 -9.42 14.08
C SER A 104 1.17 -9.23 15.11
N LEU A 105 1.17 -10.02 16.19
CA LEU A 105 0.10 -10.05 17.19
C LEU A 105 0.23 -8.98 18.27
N GLN A 106 1.43 -8.42 18.49
CA GLN A 106 1.69 -7.47 19.58
C GLN A 106 0.73 -6.28 19.63
N CYS A 107 0.48 -5.61 18.51
CA CYS A 107 -0.39 -4.45 18.46
C CYS A 107 -1.85 -4.83 18.70
N HIS A 108 -2.31 -5.92 18.09
CA HIS A 108 -3.67 -6.41 18.27
C HIS A 108 -3.92 -6.80 19.74
N ARG A 109 -3.00 -7.53 20.38
CA ARG A 109 -3.10 -7.88 21.81
C ARG A 109 -3.12 -6.65 22.73
N ALA A 110 -2.43 -5.57 22.35
CA ALA A 110 -2.37 -4.36 23.16
C ALA A 110 -3.60 -3.45 23.00
N TYR A 111 -4.22 -3.42 21.81
CA TYR A 111 -5.18 -2.38 21.45
C TYR A 111 -6.46 -2.87 20.75
N GLY A 112 -6.61 -4.16 20.47
CA GLY A 112 -7.83 -4.74 19.87
C GLY A 112 -8.11 -4.27 18.44
N MET A 113 -7.09 -4.24 17.58
CA MET A 113 -7.21 -3.80 16.18
C MET A 113 -8.19 -4.67 15.37
N ASP A 114 -8.94 -4.07 14.45
CA ASP A 114 -9.89 -4.76 13.55
C ASP A 114 -9.21 -5.52 12.39
N GLY A 115 -7.88 -5.46 12.34
CA GLY A 115 -7.08 -6.26 11.44
C GLY A 115 -5.70 -6.55 12.02
N ILE A 116 -5.24 -7.78 11.83
CA ILE A 116 -3.86 -8.20 12.05
C ILE A 116 -3.17 -8.18 10.69
N ILE A 117 -2.10 -7.40 10.52
CA ILE A 117 -1.24 -7.47 9.34
C ILE A 117 0.02 -8.28 9.66
N MET A 118 0.40 -9.19 8.76
CA MET A 118 1.63 -9.96 8.87
C MET A 118 2.86 -9.04 8.97
N PHE A 119 3.80 -9.37 9.85
CA PHE A 119 5.12 -8.75 9.89
C PHE A 119 6.03 -9.36 8.81
N SER A 120 6.20 -8.65 7.70
CA SER A 120 7.09 -9.03 6.59
C SER A 120 7.66 -7.79 5.89
N ASP A 121 8.38 -7.95 4.78
CA ASP A 121 8.82 -6.86 3.89
C ASP A 121 8.15 -6.94 2.52
N ILE A 122 7.99 -5.80 1.84
CA ILE A 122 7.44 -5.78 0.48
C ILE A 122 8.41 -6.39 -0.55
N LEU A 123 9.71 -6.44 -0.23
CA LEU A 123 10.77 -7.00 -1.08
C LEU A 123 10.90 -8.52 -0.93
N THR A 124 10.24 -9.13 0.06
CA THR A 124 10.27 -10.58 0.33
C THR A 124 10.09 -11.48 -0.90
N PRO A 125 9.25 -11.17 -1.91
CA PRO A 125 9.12 -12.04 -3.07
C PRO A 125 10.20 -11.83 -4.16
N LEU A 126 11.10 -10.85 -4.05
CA LEU A 126 12.14 -10.59 -5.05
C LEU A 126 13.12 -11.78 -5.29
N PRO A 127 13.55 -12.54 -4.27
CA PRO A 127 14.44 -13.70 -4.47
C PRO A 127 13.82 -14.79 -5.36
N THR A 128 12.48 -14.85 -5.48
CA THR A 128 11.79 -15.77 -6.40
C THR A 128 12.14 -15.48 -7.87
N LEU A 129 12.50 -14.23 -8.19
CA LEU A 129 12.98 -13.80 -9.50
C LEU A 129 14.51 -13.86 -9.64
N GLY A 130 15.23 -14.25 -8.58
CA GLY A 130 16.69 -14.16 -8.50
C GLY A 130 17.21 -12.76 -8.16
N ILE A 131 16.36 -11.90 -7.58
CA ILE A 131 16.75 -10.56 -7.12
C ILE A 131 17.02 -10.64 -5.62
N GLU A 132 18.29 -10.59 -5.24
CA GLU A 132 18.70 -10.68 -3.84
C GLU A 132 18.66 -9.32 -3.16
N PHE A 133 18.14 -9.30 -1.93
CA PHE A 133 18.07 -8.11 -1.11
C PHE A 133 18.40 -8.40 0.36
N ASP A 134 18.83 -7.36 1.07
CA ASP A 134 18.97 -7.36 2.52
C ASP A 134 18.49 -6.01 3.09
N VAL A 135 18.22 -5.96 4.38
CA VAL A 135 17.79 -4.76 5.11
C VAL A 135 18.82 -4.42 6.18
N VAL A 136 19.72 -3.51 5.84
CA VAL A 136 20.85 -3.13 6.70
C VAL A 136 20.44 -2.03 7.67
N LYS A 137 20.75 -2.20 8.95
CA LYS A 137 20.45 -1.21 10.00
C LYS A 137 21.07 0.15 9.66
N GLY A 138 20.23 1.17 9.53
CA GLY A 138 20.64 2.55 9.21
C GLY A 138 20.65 2.88 7.71
N LEU A 139 20.86 1.90 6.83
CA LEU A 139 20.80 2.09 5.37
C LEU A 139 19.43 1.74 4.77
N GLY A 140 18.69 0.84 5.41
CA GLY A 140 17.44 0.31 4.88
C GLY A 140 17.68 -0.80 3.86
N PRO A 141 16.76 -1.02 2.90
CA PRO A 141 16.90 -2.07 1.91
C PRO A 141 18.09 -1.79 0.97
N VAL A 142 18.84 -2.85 0.68
CA VAL A 142 19.96 -2.89 -0.25
C VAL A 142 19.73 -4.08 -1.19
N ILE A 143 19.82 -3.84 -2.49
CA ILE A 143 19.62 -4.85 -3.53
C ILE A 143 20.92 -4.94 -4.33
N SER A 144 21.48 -6.15 -4.42
CA SER A 144 22.74 -6.41 -5.11
C SER A 144 22.54 -6.78 -6.58
N THR A 145 21.38 -7.29 -6.96
CA THR A 145 21.05 -7.65 -8.34
C THR A 145 20.72 -6.40 -9.15
N GLU A 146 21.54 -6.09 -10.16
CA GLU A 146 21.32 -4.95 -11.06
C GLU A 146 20.39 -5.32 -12.22
N VAL A 147 19.33 -4.53 -12.41
CA VAL A 147 18.41 -4.64 -13.56
C VAL A 147 18.40 -3.30 -14.29
N ARG A 148 19.09 -3.22 -15.44
CA ARG A 148 19.30 -1.97 -16.20
C ARG A 148 18.87 -2.04 -17.65
N THR A 149 18.91 -3.22 -18.23
CA THR A 149 18.69 -3.45 -19.66
C THR A 149 17.66 -4.55 -19.87
N GLU A 150 17.10 -4.65 -21.09
CA GLU A 150 16.22 -5.77 -21.48
C GLU A 150 16.90 -7.13 -21.27
N ALA A 151 18.21 -7.21 -21.53
CA ALA A 151 19.00 -8.41 -21.30
C ALA A 151 19.07 -8.79 -19.82
N ASP A 152 19.10 -7.81 -18.91
CA ASP A 152 19.08 -8.09 -17.46
C ASP A 152 17.70 -8.59 -17.03
N VAL A 153 16.62 -8.01 -17.56
CA VAL A 153 15.24 -8.46 -17.31
C VAL A 153 15.04 -9.90 -17.81
N ALA A 154 15.59 -10.22 -18.98
CA ALA A 154 15.52 -11.56 -19.57
C ALA A 154 16.26 -12.64 -18.77
N LYS A 155 17.28 -12.27 -17.99
CA LYS A 155 18.02 -13.20 -17.10
C LYS A 155 17.28 -13.53 -15.82
N LEU A 156 16.27 -12.74 -15.44
CA LEU A 156 15.47 -13.01 -14.24
C LEU A 156 14.70 -14.32 -14.39
N LYS A 157 14.54 -15.05 -13.27
CA LYS A 157 13.79 -16.32 -13.25
C LYS A 157 12.37 -16.13 -13.78
N ASP A 158 11.83 -17.18 -14.38
CA ASP A 158 10.50 -17.13 -14.96
C ASP A 158 9.41 -17.20 -13.89
N VAL A 159 8.41 -16.33 -14.00
CA VAL A 159 7.31 -16.18 -13.04
C VAL A 159 6.41 -17.41 -13.00
N GLU A 160 6.31 -18.13 -14.12
CA GLU A 160 5.50 -19.34 -14.25
C GLU A 160 6.13 -20.53 -13.50
N SER A 161 7.44 -20.50 -13.27
CA SER A 161 8.19 -21.56 -12.58
C SER A 161 8.24 -21.38 -11.05
N VAL A 162 7.69 -20.28 -10.52
CA VAL A 162 7.81 -19.96 -9.10
C VAL A 162 6.83 -20.81 -8.28
N ASN A 163 7.40 -21.66 -7.41
CA ASN A 163 6.68 -22.26 -6.30
C ASN A 163 6.99 -21.48 -5.00
N PHE A 164 6.01 -20.77 -4.46
CA PHE A 164 6.19 -19.98 -3.24
C PHE A 164 6.38 -20.83 -1.98
N ASP A 165 5.82 -22.04 -1.93
CA ASP A 165 6.02 -22.94 -0.79
C ASP A 165 7.46 -23.47 -0.73
N GLU A 166 8.12 -23.61 -1.88
CA GLU A 166 9.53 -24.03 -1.94
C GLU A 166 10.49 -22.86 -1.70
N THR A 167 10.18 -21.68 -2.26
CA THR A 167 11.08 -20.53 -2.22
C THR A 167 10.88 -19.63 -1.01
N LEU A 168 9.67 -19.58 -0.45
CA LEU A 168 9.28 -18.77 0.71
C LEU A 168 8.46 -19.62 1.71
N PRO A 169 8.97 -20.77 2.18
CA PRO A 169 8.21 -21.74 2.97
C PRO A 169 7.59 -21.15 4.25
N PHE A 170 8.22 -20.13 4.82
CA PHE A 170 7.76 -19.45 6.03
C PHE A 170 6.42 -18.71 5.85
N ILE A 171 6.05 -18.29 4.62
CA ILE A 171 4.84 -17.50 4.38
C ILE A 171 3.57 -18.29 4.72
N ARG A 172 3.49 -19.55 4.30
CA ARG A 172 2.34 -20.41 4.59
C ARG A 172 2.20 -20.66 6.09
N GLU A 173 3.29 -20.93 6.78
CA GLU A 173 3.28 -21.16 8.22
C GLU A 173 2.84 -19.91 8.98
N ILE A 174 3.37 -18.73 8.62
CA ILE A 174 3.03 -17.46 9.27
C ILE A 174 1.56 -17.12 9.06
N LEU A 175 1.11 -17.05 7.80
CA LEU A 175 -0.28 -16.67 7.49
C LEU A 175 -1.28 -17.71 7.99
N GLY A 176 -0.96 -19.00 7.92
CA GLY A 176 -1.82 -20.07 8.44
C GLY A 176 -2.02 -19.97 9.95
N SER A 177 -0.95 -19.68 10.70
CA SER A 177 -1.04 -19.45 12.16
C SER A 177 -1.77 -18.15 12.49
N LEU A 178 -1.45 -17.06 11.79
CA LEU A 178 -2.12 -15.77 11.99
C LEU A 178 -3.61 -15.81 11.64
N SER A 179 -4.01 -16.65 10.69
CA SER A 179 -5.41 -16.83 10.31
C SER A 179 -6.21 -17.46 11.45
N LYS A 180 -5.64 -18.46 12.13
CA LYS A 180 -6.22 -19.06 13.34
C LYS A 180 -6.30 -18.07 14.50
N GLU A 181 -5.22 -17.32 14.74
CA GLU A 181 -5.19 -16.29 15.78
C GLU A 181 -6.22 -15.18 15.49
N ALA A 182 -6.39 -14.77 14.23
CA ALA A 182 -7.40 -13.79 13.83
C ALA A 182 -8.82 -14.34 14.03
N GLU A 183 -9.04 -15.62 13.74
CA GLU A 183 -10.31 -16.31 14.02
C GLU A 183 -10.64 -16.34 15.52
N GLU A 184 -9.69 -16.77 16.35
CA GLU A 184 -9.85 -16.81 17.81
C GLU A 184 -10.07 -15.43 18.41
N ALA A 185 -9.40 -14.41 17.88
CA ALA A 185 -9.52 -13.04 18.33
C ALA A 185 -10.69 -12.27 17.68
N ASN A 186 -11.52 -12.94 16.85
CA ASN A 186 -12.68 -12.35 16.19
C ASN A 186 -12.32 -11.06 15.40
N THR A 187 -11.24 -11.13 14.60
CA THR A 187 -10.72 -10.03 13.75
C THR A 187 -10.32 -10.55 12.36
N SER A 188 -9.88 -9.66 11.46
CA SER A 188 -9.47 -10.01 10.09
C SER A 188 -7.95 -10.14 9.93
N LEU A 189 -7.49 -11.04 9.06
CA LEU A 189 -6.09 -11.13 8.63
C LEU A 189 -5.84 -10.35 7.34
N ILE A 190 -4.91 -9.41 7.39
CA ILE A 190 -4.46 -8.58 6.27
C ILE A 190 -3.13 -9.15 5.72
N GLY A 191 -3.15 -9.59 4.47
CA GLY A 191 -1.96 -9.82 3.66
C GLY A 191 -1.53 -8.54 2.94
N PHE A 192 -0.30 -8.51 2.44
CA PHE A 192 0.17 -7.34 1.70
C PHE A 192 1.27 -7.68 0.70
N VAL A 193 1.40 -6.81 -0.30
CA VAL A 193 2.44 -6.88 -1.32
C VAL A 193 2.96 -5.49 -1.67
N GLY A 194 4.19 -5.40 -2.15
CA GLY A 194 4.68 -4.19 -2.82
C GLY A 194 4.06 -4.06 -4.20
N ALA A 195 3.75 -2.83 -4.63
CA ALA A 195 3.31 -2.58 -5.99
C ALA A 195 4.46 -2.74 -7.00
N PRO A 196 4.18 -3.10 -8.28
CA PRO A 196 5.24 -3.39 -9.25
C PRO A 196 6.22 -2.25 -9.47
N PHE A 197 5.74 -1.00 -9.55
CA PHE A 197 6.63 0.15 -9.74
C PHE A 197 7.53 0.40 -8.53
N THR A 198 6.98 0.31 -7.33
CA THR A 198 7.76 0.39 -6.08
C THR A 198 8.86 -0.67 -6.03
N LEU A 199 8.57 -1.93 -6.37
CA LEU A 199 9.59 -2.99 -6.38
C LEU A 199 10.64 -2.75 -7.48
N ALA A 200 10.21 -2.33 -8.67
CA ALA A 200 11.11 -1.98 -9.77
C ALA A 200 12.04 -0.83 -9.37
N ALA A 201 11.51 0.23 -8.74
CA ALA A 201 12.27 1.38 -8.30
C ALA A 201 13.34 0.99 -7.27
N TYR A 202 13.01 0.15 -6.29
CA TYR A 202 14.01 -0.36 -5.35
C TYR A 202 15.12 -1.14 -6.08
N THR A 203 14.76 -2.09 -6.95
CA THR A 203 15.74 -2.93 -7.66
C THR A 203 16.62 -2.10 -8.57
N ILE A 204 16.04 -1.18 -9.33
CA ILE A 204 16.78 -0.27 -10.20
C ILE A 204 17.65 0.66 -9.35
N GLU A 205 17.18 1.26 -8.28
CA GLU A 205 18.03 2.16 -7.49
C GLU A 205 19.08 1.41 -6.65
N GLY A 206 18.89 0.11 -6.41
CA GLY A 206 19.73 -0.75 -5.57
C GLY A 206 19.60 -0.46 -4.07
N LYS A 207 18.85 0.57 -3.69
CA LYS A 207 18.62 1.03 -2.32
C LYS A 207 17.50 2.06 -2.27
N SER A 208 17.18 2.55 -1.07
CA SER A 208 16.35 3.75 -0.92
C SER A 208 17.00 4.96 -1.61
N SER A 209 16.25 5.62 -2.50
CA SER A 209 16.66 6.81 -3.26
C SER A 209 15.77 8.02 -2.95
N LYS A 210 16.30 9.24 -2.92
CA LYS A 210 15.44 10.43 -2.74
C LYS A 210 14.76 10.86 -4.04
N HIS A 211 15.37 10.54 -5.17
CA HIS A 211 15.06 11.16 -6.46
C HIS A 211 14.74 10.16 -7.58
N CYS A 212 15.04 8.87 -7.39
CA CYS A 212 14.85 7.82 -8.39
C CYS A 212 15.43 8.15 -9.77
N LEU A 213 16.66 8.69 -9.79
CA LEU A 213 17.26 9.21 -11.03
C LEU A 213 17.51 8.10 -12.05
N SER A 214 17.94 6.92 -11.59
CA SER A 214 18.21 5.78 -12.48
C SER A 214 16.90 5.22 -13.03
N THR A 215 15.88 5.07 -12.19
CA THR A 215 14.54 4.66 -12.62
C THR A 215 13.97 5.64 -13.64
N LYS A 216 14.03 6.95 -13.38
CA LYS A 216 13.52 7.97 -14.31
C LYS A 216 14.27 7.97 -15.64
N LYS A 217 15.60 7.83 -15.62
CA LYS A 217 16.40 7.72 -16.85
C LYS A 217 15.95 6.52 -17.70
N MET A 218 15.74 5.36 -17.08
CA MET A 218 15.26 4.18 -17.78
C MET A 218 13.83 4.35 -18.29
N MET A 219 12.95 5.01 -17.53
CA MET A 219 11.60 5.32 -17.98
C MET A 219 11.59 6.26 -19.19
N MET A 220 12.44 7.27 -19.23
CA MET A 220 12.55 8.17 -20.40
C MET A 220 12.97 7.41 -21.65
N ALA A 221 13.91 6.46 -21.53
CA ALA A 221 14.29 5.57 -22.63
C ALA A 221 13.16 4.61 -23.05
N ASP A 222 12.27 4.25 -22.13
CA ASP A 222 11.07 3.46 -22.46
C ASP A 222 10.03 4.29 -23.23
N GLU A 223 9.83 5.54 -22.79
CA GLU A 223 8.91 6.52 -23.38
C GLU A 223 9.32 6.94 -24.80
N ASP A 224 10.61 7.12 -25.06
CA ASP A 224 11.13 7.46 -26.40
C ASP A 224 11.32 6.23 -27.32
N GLY A 225 11.16 5.02 -26.76
CA GLY A 225 11.24 3.76 -27.48
C GLY A 225 12.66 3.23 -27.72
N SER A 226 13.69 3.88 -27.20
CA SER A 226 15.08 3.40 -27.27
C SER A 226 15.35 2.20 -26.37
N SER A 227 14.47 1.91 -25.41
CA SER A 227 14.47 0.68 -24.61
C SER A 227 13.04 0.22 -24.27
N LYS A 228 12.90 -1.03 -23.82
CA LYS A 228 11.69 -1.59 -23.19
C LYS A 228 11.95 -2.22 -21.82
N ALA A 229 13.11 -1.94 -21.23
CA ALA A 229 13.54 -2.59 -19.99
C ALA A 229 12.56 -2.35 -18.83
N VAL A 230 12.06 -1.12 -18.65
CA VAL A 230 11.15 -0.81 -17.53
C VAL A 230 9.79 -1.47 -17.73
N SER A 231 9.20 -1.33 -18.92
CA SER A 231 7.92 -1.93 -19.26
C SER A 231 7.95 -3.46 -19.13
N GLN A 232 8.99 -4.12 -19.63
CA GLN A 232 9.15 -5.58 -19.48
C GLN A 232 9.34 -5.98 -18.01
N PHE A 233 10.11 -5.21 -17.24
CA PHE A 233 10.34 -5.53 -15.84
C PHE A 233 9.07 -5.35 -14.99
N LEU A 234 8.32 -4.27 -15.22
CA LEU A 234 7.02 -4.03 -14.58
C LEU A 234 6.01 -5.13 -14.92
N ASP A 235 6.01 -5.60 -16.18
CA ASP A 235 5.13 -6.69 -16.60
C ASP A 235 5.42 -7.99 -15.85
N LYS A 236 6.71 -8.35 -15.75
CA LYS A 236 7.19 -9.51 -14.98
C LYS A 236 6.86 -9.38 -13.49
N LEU A 237 7.13 -8.22 -12.88
CA LEU A 237 6.81 -7.95 -11.48
C LEU A 237 5.30 -8.00 -11.22
N ALA A 238 4.47 -7.47 -12.12
CA ALA A 238 3.01 -7.49 -11.97
C ALA A 238 2.45 -8.92 -11.92
N VAL A 239 2.96 -9.83 -12.76
CA VAL A 239 2.59 -11.24 -12.73
C VAL A 239 3.03 -11.90 -11.43
N MET A 240 4.30 -11.73 -11.05
CA MET A 240 4.85 -12.28 -9.81
C MET A 240 4.07 -11.81 -8.58
N ILE A 241 3.80 -10.50 -8.47
CA ILE A 241 3.08 -9.90 -7.34
C ILE A 241 1.63 -10.40 -7.29
N GLY A 242 0.96 -10.49 -8.43
CA GLY A 242 -0.40 -11.04 -8.52
C GLY A 242 -0.45 -12.48 -8.02
N ASN A 243 0.48 -13.33 -8.47
CA ASN A 243 0.59 -14.72 -8.03
C ASN A 243 0.95 -14.83 -6.54
N TYR A 244 1.84 -13.97 -6.04
CA TYR A 244 2.22 -13.95 -4.63
C TYR A 244 1.06 -13.51 -3.73
N ALA A 245 0.29 -12.50 -4.13
CA ALA A 245 -0.92 -12.10 -3.42
C ALA A 245 -1.96 -13.24 -3.39
N CYS A 246 -2.18 -13.93 -4.51
CA CYS A 246 -3.02 -15.13 -4.56
C CYS A 246 -2.54 -16.20 -3.57
N HIS A 247 -1.23 -16.44 -3.51
CA HIS A 247 -0.65 -17.39 -2.55
C HIS A 247 -0.90 -16.97 -1.09
N GLN A 248 -0.80 -15.68 -0.75
CA GLN A 248 -1.15 -15.21 0.60
C GLN A 248 -2.63 -15.45 0.94
N ILE A 249 -3.53 -15.27 -0.04
CA ILE A 249 -4.96 -15.56 0.12
C ILE A 249 -5.16 -17.06 0.40
N GLU A 250 -4.50 -17.95 -0.34
CA GLU A 250 -4.51 -19.40 -0.09
C GLU A 250 -4.01 -19.78 1.30
N CYS A 251 -3.11 -18.97 1.87
CA CYS A 251 -2.57 -19.19 3.21
C CYS A 251 -3.42 -18.56 4.32
N GLY A 252 -4.48 -17.83 3.99
CA GLY A 252 -5.47 -17.32 4.95
C GLY A 252 -5.64 -15.80 4.98
N ALA A 253 -4.94 -15.02 4.16
CA ALA A 253 -5.18 -13.59 4.08
C ALA A 253 -6.59 -13.29 3.55
N GLN A 254 -7.33 -12.43 4.25
CA GLN A 254 -8.72 -12.08 3.92
C GLN A 254 -8.84 -10.76 3.16
N VAL A 255 -7.82 -9.92 3.24
CA VAL A 255 -7.67 -8.66 2.49
C VAL A 255 -6.22 -8.53 2.03
N ILE A 256 -6.00 -8.02 0.82
CA ILE A 256 -4.66 -7.72 0.31
C ILE A 256 -4.46 -6.21 0.20
N GLN A 257 -3.47 -5.71 0.94
CA GLN A 257 -2.97 -4.34 0.82
C GLN A 257 -1.82 -4.27 -0.20
N VAL A 258 -1.95 -3.46 -1.24
CA VAL A 258 -0.89 -3.19 -2.23
C VAL A 258 -0.20 -1.87 -1.88
N PHE A 259 1.11 -1.88 -1.67
CA PHE A 259 1.90 -0.71 -1.28
C PHE A 259 2.67 -0.10 -2.46
N GLU A 260 2.17 1.03 -2.98
CA GLU A 260 2.84 1.87 -3.98
C GLU A 260 3.53 3.08 -3.30
N SER A 261 4.63 2.81 -2.62
CA SER A 261 5.34 3.80 -1.81
C SER A 261 6.05 4.87 -2.66
N TRP A 262 6.41 4.53 -3.90
CA TRP A 262 7.20 5.40 -4.79
C TRP A 262 6.38 6.22 -5.78
N ALA A 263 5.05 6.14 -5.76
CA ALA A 263 4.17 6.92 -6.65
C ALA A 263 4.46 8.43 -6.64
N HIS A 264 4.88 8.98 -5.50
CA HIS A 264 5.21 10.39 -5.34
C HIS A 264 6.41 10.87 -6.19
N GLN A 265 7.19 9.95 -6.76
CA GLN A 265 8.29 10.28 -7.67
C GLN A 265 7.82 10.54 -9.11
N LEU A 266 6.55 10.26 -9.42
CA LEU A 266 6.01 10.26 -10.77
C LEU A 266 5.13 11.48 -11.03
N SER A 267 5.22 12.02 -12.24
CA SER A 267 4.16 12.89 -12.75
C SER A 267 2.85 12.08 -12.94
N PRO A 268 1.67 12.73 -13.02
CA PRO A 268 0.41 12.03 -13.25
C PRO A 268 0.44 11.12 -14.49
N ARG A 269 1.01 11.61 -15.60
CA ARG A 269 1.18 10.83 -16.84
C ARG A 269 2.04 9.58 -16.63
N GLN A 270 3.17 9.73 -15.94
CA GLN A 270 4.06 8.60 -15.65
C GLN A 270 3.43 7.60 -14.68
N PHE A 271 2.66 8.09 -13.70
CA PHE A 271 1.92 7.24 -12.78
C PHE A 271 0.90 6.38 -13.54
N GLU A 272 0.14 6.96 -14.46
CA GLU A 272 -0.81 6.21 -15.29
C GLU A 272 -0.12 5.16 -16.17
N ALA A 273 0.94 5.57 -16.87
CA ALA A 273 1.63 4.71 -17.83
C ALA A 273 2.37 3.53 -17.16
N PHE A 274 3.08 3.78 -16.06
CA PHE A 274 3.98 2.80 -15.46
C PHE A 274 3.42 2.16 -14.18
N ALA A 275 3.07 2.96 -13.17
CA ALA A 275 2.69 2.43 -11.86
C ALA A 275 1.27 1.87 -11.83
N LYS A 276 0.27 2.68 -12.23
CA LYS A 276 -1.15 2.30 -12.22
C LYS A 276 -1.41 1.12 -13.14
N SER A 277 -0.90 1.15 -14.38
CA SER A 277 -1.07 0.07 -15.35
C SER A 277 -0.54 -1.27 -14.82
N ALA A 278 0.67 -1.28 -14.25
CA ALA A 278 1.26 -2.49 -13.70
C ALA A 278 0.51 -2.98 -12.44
N ALA A 279 0.14 -2.08 -11.53
CA ALA A 279 -0.66 -2.42 -10.35
C ALA A 279 -2.03 -3.00 -10.73
N GLN A 280 -2.69 -2.42 -11.75
CA GLN A 280 -3.94 -2.94 -12.29
C GLN A 280 -3.78 -4.35 -12.87
N LYS A 281 -2.66 -4.65 -13.54
CA LYS A 281 -2.37 -6.01 -14.02
C LYS A 281 -2.29 -7.01 -12.85
N ALA A 282 -1.52 -6.70 -11.80
CA ALA A 282 -1.44 -7.55 -10.61
C ALA A 282 -2.82 -7.75 -9.94
N ILE A 283 -3.60 -6.68 -9.82
CA ILE A 283 -4.93 -6.70 -9.20
C ILE A 283 -5.98 -7.46 -10.04
N ARG A 284 -5.82 -7.49 -11.37
CA ARG A 284 -6.64 -8.34 -12.25
C ARG A 284 -6.37 -9.82 -12.01
N ILE A 285 -5.11 -10.23 -11.92
CA ILE A 285 -4.71 -11.61 -11.61
C ILE A 285 -5.36 -12.07 -10.29
N ILE A 286 -5.31 -11.22 -9.26
CA ILE A 286 -5.98 -11.51 -7.98
C ILE A 286 -7.49 -11.66 -8.17
N LYS A 287 -8.13 -10.75 -8.91
CA LYS A 287 -9.59 -10.75 -9.10
C LYS A 287 -10.09 -11.99 -9.85
N GLU A 288 -9.34 -12.41 -10.86
CA GLU A 288 -9.70 -13.55 -11.69
C GLU A 288 -9.72 -14.85 -10.88
N LYS A 289 -8.81 -14.98 -9.89
CA LYS A 289 -8.73 -16.16 -9.02
C LYS A 289 -9.58 -16.04 -7.74
N TYR A 290 -9.67 -14.84 -7.18
CA TYR A 290 -10.36 -14.53 -5.92
C TYR A 290 -11.23 -13.27 -6.06
N PRO A 291 -12.40 -13.36 -6.71
CA PRO A 291 -13.23 -12.19 -7.02
C PRO A 291 -13.78 -11.48 -5.78
N ASP A 292 -13.98 -12.21 -4.69
CA ASP A 292 -14.64 -11.72 -3.47
C ASP A 292 -13.69 -11.16 -2.40
N VAL A 293 -12.38 -11.37 -2.57
CA VAL A 293 -11.37 -10.86 -1.62
C VAL A 293 -11.16 -9.36 -1.87
N PRO A 294 -11.30 -8.47 -0.87
CA PRO A 294 -11.02 -7.05 -1.04
C PRO A 294 -9.54 -6.77 -1.31
N ARG A 295 -9.28 -5.74 -2.13
CA ARG A 295 -7.92 -5.29 -2.46
C ARG A 295 -7.85 -3.78 -2.37
N ASP A 296 -6.95 -3.30 -1.52
CA ASP A 296 -6.73 -1.87 -1.32
C ASP A 296 -5.38 -1.46 -1.90
N LEU A 297 -5.37 -0.45 -2.76
CA LEU A 297 -4.14 0.17 -3.25
C LEU A 297 -3.82 1.41 -2.40
N PHE A 298 -2.74 1.30 -1.63
CA PHE A 298 -2.17 2.42 -0.90
C PHE A 298 -1.05 3.04 -1.72
N CYS A 299 -1.21 4.29 -2.13
CA CYS A 299 -0.09 5.10 -2.60
C CYS A 299 0.38 6.01 -1.46
N GLN A 300 1.68 6.12 -1.24
CA GLN A 300 2.15 7.10 -0.26
C GLN A 300 1.66 8.49 -0.68
N TRP A 301 0.99 9.19 0.25
CA TRP A 301 0.29 10.47 0.06
C TRP A 301 -1.07 10.43 -0.67
N ARG A 302 -1.59 9.26 -1.10
CA ARG A 302 -2.94 9.07 -1.67
C ARG A 302 -3.46 7.64 -1.48
N ILE A 303 -4.65 7.46 -0.89
CA ILE A 303 -5.38 6.19 -1.04
C ILE A 303 -6.05 6.23 -2.42
N VAL A 304 -5.76 5.26 -3.29
CA VAL A 304 -6.41 5.15 -4.60
C VAL A 304 -7.21 3.86 -4.61
N VAL A 305 -8.52 3.97 -4.43
CA VAL A 305 -9.40 2.81 -4.68
C VAL A 305 -9.37 2.55 -6.18
N LEU A 306 -8.78 1.43 -6.60
CA LEU A 306 -8.86 1.00 -7.99
C LEU A 306 -10.25 0.44 -8.24
N GLY A 307 -11.19 1.33 -8.56
CA GLY A 307 -12.51 0.94 -9.05
C GLY A 307 -12.38 0.14 -10.35
N THR A 308 -13.28 -0.82 -10.55
CA THR A 308 -13.58 -1.32 -11.88
C THR A 308 -13.96 -0.13 -12.76
N SER A 309 -13.45 -0.10 -13.98
CA SER A 309 -13.77 0.93 -14.97
C SER A 309 -15.26 0.86 -15.34
N GLU A 310 -16.10 1.44 -14.51
CA GLU A 310 -17.43 1.91 -14.86
C GLU A 310 -17.53 3.37 -14.39
N GLY A 311 -17.36 4.27 -15.35
CA GLY A 311 -17.88 5.63 -15.33
C GLY A 311 -17.45 6.56 -14.19
N TYR A 312 -16.33 7.26 -14.37
CA TYR A 312 -16.33 8.72 -14.14
C TYR A 312 -15.46 9.36 -15.20
N GLY A 313 -16.13 9.87 -16.24
CA GLY A 313 -15.53 10.79 -17.20
C GLY A 313 -15.39 12.18 -16.57
N MET A 314 -14.28 12.82 -16.87
CA MET A 314 -14.16 14.24 -17.14
C MET A 314 -13.47 14.38 -18.49
#